data_AF-A0A2L2YPA7-F1
#
_entry.id   AF-A0A2L2YPA7-F1
#
_cell.length_a   1.000
_cell.length_b   1.000
_cell.length_c   1.000
_cell.angle_alpha   90.00
_cell.angle_beta   90.00
_cell.angle_gamma   90.00
#
_symmetry.space_group_name_H-M   'P 1'
#
loop_
_entity.id
_entity.type
_entity.pdbx_description
1 polymer ?
#
loop_
_entity_poly.entity_id
_entity_poly.type
_entity_poly.pdbx_seq_one_letter_code
_entity_poly.pdbx_strand_id
1 'polypeptide(L)'
;FYNEEEHEHIFPAPSPNCSWAFGNFSEAVVNFTRCALEHARPVRVCYQCGNAYNVSVAKYNNLRKQGEECEEIFFSSDQIAIVDVLYSNVNQLWSNNYCQNCYLDPNLTKGFFNISKAFMDCVHKNRTGFLPANTTCTDCHTLYADLSNKYGLFVLSPGDYGKICMDVVDTMNLTRRIWKLYNCLPPFDYNLGYPNIIVALAIGVTPVLFYLLAKNISIIEDVKIVRPKRKFTPAVSTIQPLKE
;
A
#
# COMPACT_ATOMS: atom_id res chain seq x y z
N PHE A 1 -8.45 -39.23 -25.13
CA PHE A 1 -8.42 -38.61 -26.46
C PHE A 1 -9.87 -38.33 -26.84
N TYR A 2 -10.33 -37.12 -26.52
CA TYR A 2 -11.64 -36.67 -26.96
C TYR A 2 -11.47 -36.18 -28.41
N ASN A 3 -12.27 -36.71 -29.33
CA ASN A 3 -12.30 -36.27 -30.72
C ASN A 3 -12.91 -34.86 -30.77
N GLU A 4 -12.12 -33.88 -31.21
CA GLU A 4 -12.52 -32.47 -31.37
C GLU A 4 -13.29 -32.21 -32.68
N GLU A 5 -13.50 -33.21 -33.53
CA GLU A 5 -13.95 -32.99 -34.91
C GLU A 5 -15.48 -32.83 -35.11
N GLU A 6 -16.32 -32.99 -34.09
CA GLU A 6 -17.80 -32.95 -34.26
C GLU A 6 -18.50 -31.64 -33.85
N HIS A 7 -17.78 -30.64 -33.34
CA HIS A 7 -18.38 -29.37 -32.88
C HIS A 7 -17.99 -28.11 -33.68
N GLU A 8 -17.38 -28.26 -34.85
CA GLU A 8 -16.92 -27.13 -35.67
C GLU A 8 -18.05 -26.41 -36.46
N HIS A 9 -19.32 -26.78 -36.25
CA HIS A 9 -20.44 -26.35 -37.11
C HIS A 9 -21.53 -25.48 -36.45
N ILE A 10 -21.39 -25.07 -35.19
CA ILE A 10 -22.44 -24.29 -34.51
C ILE A 10 -22.17 -22.78 -34.50
N PHE A 11 -20.91 -22.36 -34.57
CA PHE A 11 -20.56 -20.94 -34.51
C PHE A 11 -19.99 -20.44 -35.85
N PRO A 12 -20.47 -19.30 -36.37
CA PRO A 12 -19.91 -18.72 -37.57
C PRO A 12 -18.44 -18.36 -37.32
N ALA A 13 -17.58 -18.68 -38.29
CA ALA A 13 -16.17 -18.31 -38.21
C ALA A 13 -16.04 -16.77 -38.19
N PRO A 14 -15.24 -16.19 -37.28
CA PRO A 14 -15.09 -14.74 -37.19
C PRO A 14 -14.45 -14.17 -38.47
N SER A 15 -14.92 -13.00 -38.88
CA SER A 15 -14.38 -12.29 -40.03
C SER A 15 -12.86 -12.09 -39.94
N PRO A 16 -12.15 -11.98 -41.09
CA PRO A 16 -10.69 -11.84 -41.09
C PRO A 16 -10.18 -10.68 -40.24
N ASN A 17 -10.92 -9.56 -40.21
CA ASN A 17 -10.58 -8.38 -39.40
C ASN A 17 -10.74 -8.65 -37.90
N CYS A 18 -11.82 -9.32 -37.50
CA CYS A 18 -12.06 -9.71 -36.12
C CYS A 18 -11.00 -10.72 -35.63
N SER A 19 -10.73 -11.75 -36.42
CA SER A 19 -9.68 -12.74 -36.16
C SER A 19 -8.29 -12.09 -36.01
N TRP A 20 -7.96 -11.14 -36.89
CA TRP A 20 -6.70 -10.41 -36.84
C TRP A 20 -6.59 -9.49 -35.62
N ALA A 21 -7.67 -8.78 -35.26
CA ALA A 21 -7.69 -7.93 -34.07
C ALA A 21 -7.55 -8.76 -32.79
N PHE A 22 -8.20 -9.93 -32.72
CA PHE A 22 -8.08 -10.86 -31.62
C PHE A 22 -6.65 -11.39 -31.49
N GLY A 23 -6.03 -11.79 -32.60
CA GLY A 23 -4.62 -12.23 -32.63
C GLY A 23 -3.66 -11.15 -32.10
N ASN A 24 -3.85 -9.90 -32.49
CA ASN A 24 -3.04 -8.79 -31.99
C ASN A 24 -3.23 -8.53 -30.49
N PHE A 25 -4.46 -8.63 -29.97
CA PHE A 25 -4.73 -8.50 -28.54
C PHE A 25 -4.07 -9.63 -27.76
N SER A 26 -4.21 -10.87 -28.25
CA SER A 26 -3.59 -12.06 -27.67
C SER A 26 -2.07 -11.89 -27.55
N GLU A 27 -1.41 -11.47 -28.63
CA GLU A 27 0.04 -11.20 -28.61
C GLU A 27 0.41 -10.09 -27.61
N ALA A 28 -0.38 -9.01 -27.55
CA ALA A 28 -0.13 -7.90 -26.65
C ALA A 28 -0.23 -8.32 -25.17
N VAL A 29 -1.25 -9.10 -24.80
CA VAL A 29 -1.43 -9.60 -23.43
C VAL A 29 -0.32 -10.56 -23.04
N VAL A 30 0.09 -11.46 -23.93
CA VAL A 30 1.22 -12.37 -23.69
C VAL A 30 2.50 -11.57 -23.46
N ASN A 31 2.75 -10.55 -24.28
CA ASN A 31 3.91 -9.68 -24.12
C ASN A 31 3.92 -8.92 -22.79
N PHE A 32 2.79 -8.35 -22.37
CA PHE A 32 2.66 -7.71 -21.06
C PHE A 32 2.89 -8.72 -19.92
N THR A 33 2.26 -9.88 -19.98
CA THR A 33 2.38 -10.93 -18.96
C THR A 33 3.82 -11.40 -18.82
N ARG A 34 4.51 -11.66 -19.94
CA ARG A 34 5.93 -12.01 -19.95
C ARG A 34 6.78 -10.93 -19.29
N CYS A 35 6.60 -9.66 -19.69
CA CYS A 35 7.33 -8.54 -19.08
C CYS A 35 7.10 -8.47 -17.57
N ALA A 36 5.85 -8.62 -17.12
CA ALA A 36 5.51 -8.58 -15.70
C ALA A 36 6.20 -9.71 -14.91
N LEU A 37 6.28 -10.91 -15.48
CA LEU A 37 6.97 -12.05 -14.88
C LEU A 37 8.49 -11.84 -14.82
N GLU A 38 9.11 -11.35 -15.89
CA GLU A 38 10.54 -11.03 -15.94
C GLU A 38 10.95 -9.96 -14.92
N HIS A 39 10.01 -9.09 -14.56
CA HIS A 39 10.20 -8.00 -13.60
C HIS A 39 9.43 -8.19 -12.28
N ALA A 40 9.11 -9.43 -11.92
CA ALA A 40 8.45 -9.76 -10.66
C ALA A 40 9.41 -9.69 -9.45
N ARG A 41 10.73 -9.81 -9.66
CA ARG A 41 11.74 -9.82 -8.59
C ARG A 41 13.08 -9.19 -9.03
N PRO A 42 13.51 -8.06 -8.43
CA PRO A 42 12.69 -7.14 -7.63
C PRO A 42 11.54 -6.57 -8.48
N VAL A 43 10.41 -6.24 -7.85
CA VAL A 43 9.20 -5.76 -8.55
C VAL A 43 9.51 -4.46 -9.30
N ARG A 44 9.40 -4.49 -10.63
CA ARG A 44 9.64 -3.36 -11.55
C ARG A 44 8.65 -3.32 -12.72
N VAL A 45 7.44 -3.83 -12.49
CA VAL A 45 6.43 -4.01 -13.54
C VAL A 45 5.96 -2.67 -14.09
N CYS A 46 5.70 -1.68 -13.23
CA CYS A 46 5.21 -0.37 -13.66
C CYS A 46 6.23 0.33 -14.56
N TYR A 47 7.51 0.36 -14.16
CA TYR A 47 8.56 1.10 -14.84
C TYR A 47 9.03 0.42 -16.12
N GLN A 48 9.14 -0.91 -16.13
CA GLN A 48 9.65 -1.67 -17.27
C GLN A 48 8.57 -2.04 -18.29
N CYS A 49 7.33 -2.29 -17.84
CA CYS A 49 6.28 -2.86 -18.70
C CYS A 49 5.27 -1.84 -19.21
N GLY A 50 5.49 -0.54 -19.00
CA GLY A 50 4.52 0.48 -19.42
C GLY A 50 4.21 0.53 -20.91
N ASN A 51 5.19 0.23 -21.77
CA ASN A 51 4.92 0.14 -23.21
C ASN A 51 4.01 -1.07 -23.52
N ALA A 52 4.32 -2.24 -22.96
CA ALA A 52 3.53 -3.45 -23.17
C ALA A 52 2.09 -3.30 -22.64
N TYR A 53 1.92 -2.59 -21.51
CA TYR A 53 0.61 -2.21 -20.98
C TYR A 53 -0.17 -1.33 -21.97
N ASN A 54 0.42 -0.23 -22.43
CA ASN A 54 -0.23 0.70 -23.36
C ASN A 54 -0.64 0.00 -24.68
N VAL A 55 0.24 -0.88 -25.19
CA VAL A 55 -0.08 -1.69 -26.38
C VAL A 55 -1.26 -2.62 -26.11
N SER A 56 -1.29 -3.30 -24.96
CA SER A 56 -2.40 -4.20 -24.58
C SER A 56 -3.73 -3.45 -24.51
N VAL A 57 -3.76 -2.26 -23.90
CA VAL A 57 -4.95 -1.40 -23.85
C VAL A 57 -5.38 -0.97 -25.24
N ALA A 58 -4.45 -0.54 -26.09
CA ALA A 58 -4.76 -0.10 -27.45
C ALA A 58 -5.31 -1.26 -28.31
N LYS A 59 -4.75 -2.46 -28.21
CA LYS A 59 -5.20 -3.64 -28.97
C LYS A 59 -6.54 -4.16 -28.48
N TYR A 60 -6.81 -4.15 -27.18
CA TYR A 60 -8.12 -4.48 -26.62
C TYR A 60 -9.21 -3.52 -27.12
N ASN A 61 -8.94 -2.20 -27.07
CA ASN A 61 -9.88 -1.20 -27.55
C ASN A 61 -10.12 -1.28 -29.06
N ASN A 62 -9.12 -1.74 -29.83
CA ASN A 62 -9.28 -2.01 -31.25
C ASN A 62 -10.19 -3.23 -31.48
N LEU A 63 -9.97 -4.32 -30.75
CA LEU A 63 -10.81 -5.52 -30.81
C LEU A 63 -12.29 -5.21 -30.51
N ARG A 64 -12.56 -4.44 -29.45
CA ARG A 64 -13.92 -3.97 -29.09
C ARG A 64 -14.60 -3.12 -30.17
N LYS A 65 -13.84 -2.55 -31.12
CA LYS A 65 -14.36 -1.69 -32.20
C LYS A 65 -14.60 -2.44 -33.51
N GLN A 66 -14.33 -3.75 -33.58
CA GLN A 66 -14.48 -4.52 -34.82
C GLN A 66 -15.94 -4.83 -35.22
N GLY A 67 -16.93 -4.41 -34.42
CA GLY A 67 -18.36 -4.51 -34.74
C GLY A 67 -19.10 -5.60 -33.97
N GLU A 68 -20.40 -5.74 -34.25
CA GLU A 68 -21.32 -6.64 -33.52
C GLU A 68 -20.89 -8.11 -33.60
N GLU A 69 -20.40 -8.58 -34.75
CA GLU A 69 -19.91 -9.96 -34.92
C GLU A 69 -18.81 -10.32 -33.91
N CYS A 70 -17.85 -9.42 -33.71
CA CYS A 70 -16.72 -9.65 -32.81
C CYS A 70 -17.16 -9.57 -31.33
N GLU A 71 -18.15 -8.71 -31.05
CA GLU A 71 -18.81 -8.60 -29.75
C GLU A 71 -19.57 -9.88 -29.39
N GLU A 72 -20.34 -10.42 -30.33
CA GLU A 72 -21.07 -11.67 -30.13
C GLU A 72 -20.10 -12.83 -29.87
N ILE A 73 -19.09 -13.03 -30.73
CA ILE A 73 -18.19 -14.20 -30.66
C ILE A 73 -17.26 -14.16 -29.44
N PHE A 74 -16.60 -13.03 -29.14
CA PHE A 74 -15.53 -13.01 -28.13
C PHE A 74 -15.93 -12.42 -26.78
N PHE A 75 -17.04 -11.68 -26.70
CA PHE A 75 -17.44 -10.96 -25.49
C PHE A 75 -18.79 -11.39 -24.94
N SER A 76 -19.73 -11.80 -25.79
CA SER A 76 -21.10 -12.15 -25.39
C SER A 76 -21.42 -13.64 -25.44
N SER A 77 -20.56 -14.47 -26.05
CA SER A 77 -20.82 -15.91 -26.23
C SER A 77 -20.55 -16.76 -24.98
N ASP A 78 -19.60 -16.37 -24.13
CA ASP A 78 -19.08 -17.23 -23.07
C ASP A 78 -19.39 -16.70 -21.67
N GLN A 79 -19.82 -17.58 -20.76
CA GLN A 79 -20.02 -17.24 -19.33
C GLN A 79 -18.75 -16.73 -18.63
N ILE A 80 -17.58 -17.11 -19.15
CA ILE A 80 -16.27 -16.74 -18.58
C ILE A 80 -15.79 -15.38 -19.12
N ALA A 81 -16.20 -14.99 -20.33
CA ALA A 81 -15.73 -13.78 -21.01
C ALA A 81 -14.19 -13.61 -20.93
N ILE A 82 -13.43 -14.61 -21.38
CA ILE A 82 -11.98 -14.72 -21.13
C ILE A 82 -11.18 -13.49 -21.59
N VAL A 83 -11.59 -12.87 -22.70
CA VAL A 83 -10.95 -11.65 -23.25
C VAL A 83 -11.03 -10.51 -22.25
N ASP A 84 -12.19 -10.33 -21.62
CA ASP A 84 -12.41 -9.30 -20.60
C ASP A 84 -11.69 -9.62 -19.31
N VAL A 85 -11.67 -10.88 -18.88
CA VAL A 85 -10.93 -11.31 -17.69
C VAL A 85 -9.43 -11.02 -17.85
N LEU A 86 -8.84 -11.39 -18.99
CA LEU A 86 -7.43 -11.14 -19.25
C LEU A 86 -7.11 -9.65 -19.33
N TYR A 87 -7.92 -8.86 -20.04
CA TYR A 87 -7.75 -7.41 -20.08
C TYR A 87 -7.91 -6.77 -18.69
N SER A 88 -8.91 -7.21 -17.92
CA SER A 88 -9.15 -6.75 -16.56
C SER A 88 -7.95 -7.04 -15.67
N ASN A 89 -7.32 -8.22 -15.78
CA ASN A 89 -6.08 -8.53 -15.06
C ASN A 89 -4.93 -7.58 -15.42
N VAL A 90 -4.73 -7.29 -16.71
CA VAL A 90 -3.72 -6.31 -17.17
C VAL A 90 -4.00 -4.93 -16.54
N ASN A 91 -5.25 -4.48 -16.60
CA ASN A 91 -5.65 -3.17 -16.10
C ASN A 91 -5.58 -3.07 -14.57
N GLN A 92 -5.99 -4.12 -13.85
CA GLN A 92 -5.91 -4.20 -12.39
C GLN A 92 -4.46 -4.23 -11.90
N LEU A 93 -3.57 -4.98 -12.56
CA LEU A 93 -2.14 -4.96 -12.26
C LEU A 93 -1.56 -3.55 -12.41
N TRP A 94 -1.99 -2.79 -13.41
CA TRP A 94 -1.52 -1.42 -13.61
C TRP A 94 -2.10 -0.44 -12.57
N SER A 95 -3.42 -0.45 -12.40
CA SER A 95 -4.14 0.53 -11.59
C SER A 95 -3.98 0.30 -10.09
N ASN A 96 -4.04 -0.94 -9.60
CA ASN A 96 -3.90 -1.26 -8.18
C ASN A 96 -2.51 -0.94 -7.63
N ASN A 97 -1.50 -0.95 -8.51
CA ASN A 97 -0.11 -0.64 -8.17
C ASN A 97 0.28 0.82 -8.45
N TYR A 98 -0.70 1.67 -8.79
CA TYR A 98 -0.51 3.08 -9.08
C TYR A 98 0.60 3.32 -10.14
N CYS A 99 0.68 2.44 -11.14
CA CYS A 99 1.76 2.49 -12.13
C CYS A 99 1.79 3.80 -12.92
N GLN A 100 0.63 4.45 -13.12
CA GLN A 100 0.55 5.76 -13.74
C GLN A 100 1.43 6.80 -13.01
N ASN A 101 1.58 6.68 -11.69
CA ASN A 101 2.29 7.64 -10.87
C ASN A 101 3.81 7.54 -11.06
N CYS A 102 4.32 6.46 -11.66
CA CYS A 102 5.72 6.38 -12.10
C CYS A 102 6.02 7.33 -13.27
N TYR A 103 4.99 7.77 -14.01
CA TYR A 103 5.14 8.57 -15.23
C TYR A 103 4.74 10.04 -15.07
N LEU A 104 4.29 10.46 -13.87
CA LEU A 104 3.96 11.86 -13.58
C LEU A 104 5.22 12.75 -13.63
N ASP A 105 6.32 12.27 -13.05
CA ASP A 105 7.65 12.86 -13.20
C ASP A 105 8.64 11.78 -13.63
N PRO A 106 8.79 11.56 -14.95
CA PRO A 106 9.66 10.51 -15.47
C PRO A 106 11.14 10.77 -15.17
N ASN A 107 11.53 12.04 -14.99
CA ASN A 107 12.91 12.41 -14.67
C ASN A 107 13.24 12.06 -13.21
N LEU A 108 12.32 12.33 -12.29
CA LEU A 108 12.44 11.92 -10.89
C LEU A 108 12.49 10.39 -10.76
N THR A 109 11.54 9.69 -11.39
CA THR A 109 11.48 8.21 -11.40
C THR A 109 12.74 7.57 -11.98
N LYS A 110 13.20 8.02 -13.16
CA LYS A 110 14.46 7.55 -13.75
C LYS A 110 15.65 7.84 -12.84
N GLY A 111 15.69 9.03 -12.26
CA GLY A 111 16.74 9.43 -11.32
C GLY A 111 16.76 8.58 -10.06
N PHE A 112 15.61 8.17 -9.54
CA PHE A 112 15.49 7.26 -8.40
C PHE A 112 16.05 5.87 -8.73
N PHE A 113 15.63 5.28 -9.86
CA PHE A 113 16.10 3.95 -10.25
C PHE A 113 17.59 3.92 -10.62
N ASN A 114 18.15 5.01 -11.14
CA ASN A 114 19.59 5.14 -11.37
C ASN A 114 20.39 5.07 -10.06
N ILE A 115 19.98 5.82 -9.02
CA ILE A 115 20.64 5.78 -7.71
C ILE A 115 20.42 4.42 -7.05
N SER A 116 19.22 3.84 -7.16
CA SER A 116 18.93 2.49 -6.65
C SER A 116 19.85 1.45 -7.28
N LYS A 117 20.08 1.51 -8.60
CA LYS A 117 21.03 0.63 -9.28
C LYS A 117 22.44 0.82 -8.73
N ALA A 118 22.92 2.05 -8.64
CA ALA A 118 24.25 2.34 -8.09
C ALA A 118 24.42 1.86 -6.64
N PHE A 119 23.38 2.01 -5.81
CA PHE A 119 23.35 1.48 -4.45
C PHE A 119 23.48 -0.04 -4.43
N MET A 120 22.68 -0.75 -5.23
CA MET A 120 22.74 -2.21 -5.32
C MET A 120 24.10 -2.70 -5.82
N ASP A 121 24.68 -2.02 -6.81
CA ASP A 121 26.01 -2.32 -7.32
C ASP A 121 27.08 -2.11 -6.24
N CYS A 122 26.98 -1.05 -5.43
CA CYS A 122 27.85 -0.81 -4.27
C CYS A 122 27.74 -1.94 -3.23
N VAL A 123 26.51 -2.34 -2.87
CA VAL A 123 26.27 -3.43 -1.92
C VAL A 123 26.84 -4.76 -2.45
N HIS A 124 26.63 -5.06 -3.73
CA HIS A 124 27.17 -6.27 -4.35
C HIS A 124 28.70 -6.27 -4.38
N LYS A 125 29.32 -5.15 -4.73
CA LYS A 125 30.78 -5.00 -4.75
C LYS A 125 31.40 -5.22 -3.37
N ASN A 126 30.77 -4.68 -2.34
CA ASN A 126 31.26 -4.75 -0.95
C ASN A 126 30.76 -5.99 -0.20
N ARG A 127 30.21 -6.99 -0.89
CA ARG A 127 29.73 -8.22 -0.27
C ARG A 127 30.91 -9.14 0.09
N THR A 128 31.35 -9.11 1.35
CA THR A 128 32.36 -10.06 1.86
C THR A 128 31.73 -11.36 2.35
N GLY A 129 31.30 -12.23 1.43
CA GLY A 129 30.83 -13.57 1.80
C GLY A 129 29.59 -13.59 2.73
N PHE A 130 29.59 -14.48 3.74
CA PHE A 130 28.47 -14.70 4.69
C PHE A 130 28.40 -13.69 5.85
N LEU A 131 29.44 -12.89 6.05
CA LEU A 131 29.51 -11.91 7.13
C LEU A 131 29.31 -10.50 6.55
N PRO A 132 28.53 -9.63 7.22
CA PRO A 132 28.39 -8.24 6.80
C PRO A 132 29.77 -7.59 6.75
N ALA A 133 30.17 -7.08 5.58
CA ALA A 133 31.44 -6.37 5.48
C ALA A 133 31.34 -5.11 6.34
N ASN A 134 32.30 -4.92 7.23
CA ASN A 134 32.32 -3.78 8.15
C ASN A 134 32.32 -2.43 7.41
N THR A 135 32.65 -2.41 6.12
CA THR A 135 32.71 -1.19 5.30
C THR A 135 31.51 -0.99 4.35
N THR A 136 30.60 -1.97 4.16
CA THR A 136 29.48 -1.78 3.20
C THR A 136 28.64 -0.55 3.57
N CYS A 137 28.39 -0.36 4.87
CA CYS A 137 27.64 0.77 5.37
C CYS A 137 28.35 2.09 5.08
N THR A 138 29.66 2.18 5.34
CA THR A 138 30.44 3.41 5.13
C THR A 138 30.53 3.75 3.64
N ASP A 139 30.78 2.74 2.82
CA ASP A 139 31.06 2.92 1.39
C ASP A 139 29.80 3.24 0.59
N CYS A 140 28.65 2.70 1.00
CA CYS A 140 27.37 2.88 0.32
C CYS A 140 26.44 3.91 1.02
N HIS A 141 26.88 4.55 2.11
CA HIS A 141 26.06 5.48 2.90
C HIS A 141 25.51 6.63 2.07
N THR A 142 26.35 7.28 1.26
CA THR A 142 25.96 8.43 0.43
C THR A 142 24.86 8.04 -0.55
N LEU A 143 25.01 6.90 -1.22
CA LEU A 143 24.00 6.36 -2.14
C LEU A 143 22.68 6.04 -1.43
N TYR A 144 22.74 5.46 -0.23
CA TYR A 144 21.54 5.20 0.58
C TYR A 144 20.84 6.49 1.02
N ALA A 145 21.61 7.49 1.46
CA ALA A 145 21.09 8.79 1.87
C ALA A 145 20.46 9.53 0.68
N ASP A 146 21.13 9.57 -0.46
CA ASP A 146 20.62 10.18 -1.69
C ASP A 146 19.35 9.49 -2.17
N LEU A 147 19.31 8.16 -2.13
CA LEU A 147 18.12 7.38 -2.48
C LEU A 147 16.96 7.69 -1.52
N SER A 148 17.24 7.76 -0.22
CA SER A 148 16.25 8.09 0.82
C SER A 148 15.69 9.51 0.64
N ASN A 149 16.56 10.48 0.34
CA ASN A 149 16.17 11.86 0.06
C ASN A 149 15.30 11.93 -1.19
N LYS A 150 15.68 11.20 -2.25
CA LYS A 150 14.91 11.17 -3.50
C LYS A 150 13.57 10.46 -3.34
N TYR A 151 13.50 9.41 -2.52
CA TYR A 151 12.24 8.78 -2.11
C TYR A 151 11.32 9.79 -1.40
N GLY A 152 11.87 10.64 -0.53
CA GLY A 152 11.15 11.70 0.16
C GLY A 152 10.43 12.67 -0.78
N LEU A 153 10.98 12.92 -1.97
CA LEU A 153 10.33 13.77 -2.99
C LEU A 153 9.02 13.16 -3.52
N PHE A 154 8.92 11.83 -3.60
CA PHE A 154 7.66 11.17 -3.97
C PHE A 154 6.62 11.24 -2.85
N VAL A 155 7.06 11.17 -1.58
CA VAL A 155 6.18 11.25 -0.41
C VAL A 155 5.59 12.65 -0.25
N LEU A 156 6.37 13.68 -0.58
CA LEU A 156 5.98 15.09 -0.43
C LEU A 156 5.26 15.65 -1.66
N SER A 157 5.17 14.89 -2.76
CA SER A 157 4.58 15.38 -4.01
C SER A 157 3.08 15.62 -3.84
N PRO A 158 2.59 16.87 -4.02
CA PRO A 158 1.19 17.21 -3.81
C PRO A 158 0.37 16.80 -5.03
N GLY A 159 -0.44 15.75 -4.91
CA GLY A 159 -1.33 15.34 -6.01
C GLY A 159 -2.20 14.13 -5.71
N ASP A 160 -1.72 13.21 -4.87
CA ASP A 160 -2.50 12.07 -4.43
C ASP A 160 -2.08 11.71 -3.01
N TYR A 161 -3.03 11.73 -2.06
CA TYR A 161 -2.81 11.29 -0.69
C TYR A 161 -2.31 9.84 -0.66
N GLY A 162 -0.99 9.64 -0.63
CA GLY A 162 -0.34 8.36 -0.34
C GLY A 162 -0.22 7.35 -1.48
N LYS A 163 -0.60 7.67 -2.72
CA LYS A 163 -0.52 6.72 -3.86
C LYS A 163 0.80 6.85 -4.61
N ILE A 164 1.88 6.39 -4.00
CA ILE A 164 3.21 6.34 -4.65
C ILE A 164 3.23 5.15 -5.62
N CYS A 165 3.93 5.29 -6.75
CA CYS A 165 4.14 4.17 -7.67
C CYS A 165 4.74 2.95 -6.93
N MET A 166 4.12 1.78 -7.07
CA MET A 166 4.48 0.61 -6.26
C MET A 166 5.94 0.18 -6.48
N ASP A 167 6.47 0.25 -7.71
CA ASP A 167 7.87 -0.08 -7.99
C ASP A 167 8.87 0.76 -7.17
N VAL A 168 8.56 2.04 -6.94
CA VAL A 168 9.38 2.95 -6.12
C VAL A 168 9.30 2.55 -4.65
N VAL A 169 8.10 2.27 -4.15
CA VAL A 169 7.86 1.80 -2.77
C VAL A 169 8.60 0.49 -2.52
N ASP A 170 8.43 -0.49 -3.41
CA ASP A 170 9.01 -1.82 -3.25
C ASP A 170 10.53 -1.78 -3.32
N THR A 171 11.09 -0.98 -4.23
CA THR A 171 12.53 -0.74 -4.32
C THR A 171 13.08 -0.10 -3.04
N MET A 172 12.38 0.88 -2.46
CA MET A 172 12.83 1.50 -1.21
C MET A 172 12.70 0.55 -0.02
N ASN A 173 11.63 -0.25 0.05
CA ASN A 173 11.43 -1.27 1.08
C ASN A 173 12.53 -2.35 1.02
N LEU A 174 12.86 -2.81 -0.18
CA LEU A 174 13.97 -3.74 -0.39
C LEU A 174 15.30 -3.12 0.04
N THR A 175 15.57 -1.88 -0.37
CA THR A 175 16.79 -1.15 0.02
C THR A 175 16.91 -1.04 1.54
N ARG A 176 15.85 -0.64 2.24
CA ARG A 176 15.83 -0.57 3.71
C ARG A 176 16.02 -1.93 4.37
N ARG A 177 15.45 -2.99 3.81
CA ARG A 177 15.65 -4.36 4.29
C ARG A 177 17.11 -4.77 4.15
N ILE A 178 17.74 -4.51 3.00
CA ILE A 178 19.17 -4.76 2.78
C ILE A 178 20.01 -3.94 3.76
N TRP A 179 19.73 -2.65 3.90
CA TRP A 179 20.43 -1.77 4.83
C TRP A 179 20.41 -2.29 6.28
N LYS A 180 19.25 -2.81 6.71
CA LYS A 180 19.09 -3.47 8.02
C LYS A 180 19.84 -4.80 8.10
N LEU A 181 19.83 -5.63 7.06
CA LEU A 181 20.55 -6.92 7.04
C LEU A 181 22.06 -6.75 7.22
N TYR A 182 22.62 -5.63 6.75
CA TYR A 182 24.03 -5.28 6.95
C TYR A 182 24.30 -4.53 8.27
N ASN A 183 23.31 -4.40 9.16
CA ASN A 183 23.42 -3.65 10.42
C ASN A 183 23.86 -2.19 10.26
N CYS A 184 23.50 -1.56 9.13
CA CYS A 184 23.86 -0.17 8.84
C CYS A 184 22.94 0.87 9.51
N LEU A 185 22.04 0.44 10.40
CA LEU A 185 21.21 1.36 11.17
C LEU A 185 22.10 2.06 12.21
N PRO A 186 21.98 3.39 12.37
CA PRO A 186 22.71 4.09 13.41
C PRO A 186 22.33 3.47 14.76
N PRO A 187 23.31 3.24 15.66
CA PRO A 187 23.02 2.81 17.02
C PRO A 187 22.17 3.87 17.72
N PHE A 188 21.51 3.48 18.81
CA PHE A 188 20.77 4.43 19.65
C PHE A 188 21.67 5.60 20.05
N ASP A 189 21.28 6.82 19.68
CA ASP A 189 22.00 8.02 20.05
C ASP A 189 21.73 8.33 21.52
N TYR A 190 22.70 8.05 22.38
CA TYR A 190 22.61 8.29 23.81
C TYR A 190 22.46 9.78 24.16
N ASN A 191 23.00 10.69 23.34
CA ASN A 191 22.95 12.12 23.60
C ASN A 191 21.55 12.68 23.35
N LEU A 192 20.83 12.15 22.37
CA LEU A 192 19.45 12.55 22.07
C LEU A 192 18.42 11.72 22.85
N GLY A 193 18.70 10.43 23.02
CA GLY A 193 17.77 9.45 23.58
C GLY A 193 17.57 9.58 25.09
N TYR A 194 18.65 9.70 25.87
CA TYR A 194 18.53 9.80 27.33
C TYR A 194 17.75 11.03 27.80
N PRO A 195 18.00 12.25 27.28
CA PRO A 195 17.22 13.42 27.67
C PRO A 195 15.71 13.23 27.41
N ASN A 196 15.33 12.66 26.27
CA ASN A 196 13.92 12.41 25.94
C ASN A 196 13.26 11.41 26.92
N ILE A 197 13.96 10.34 27.28
CA ILE A 197 13.46 9.36 28.26
C ILE A 197 13.30 10.01 29.64
N ILE A 198 14.27 10.81 30.08
CA ILE A 198 14.24 11.48 31.38
C ILE A 198 13.07 12.48 31.43
N VAL A 199 12.88 13.28 30.39
CA VAL A 199 11.77 14.24 30.31
C VAL A 199 10.42 13.52 30.33
N ALA A 200 10.27 12.44 29.56
CA ALA A 200 9.04 11.65 29.55
C ALA A 200 8.72 11.06 30.95
N LEU A 201 9.73 10.57 31.66
CA LEU A 201 9.58 10.08 33.03
C LEU A 201 9.20 11.19 34.00
N ALA A 202 9.86 12.35 33.92
CA ALA A 202 9.54 13.50 34.79
C ALA A 202 8.09 13.98 34.61
N ILE A 203 7.64 14.11 33.35
CA ILE A 203 6.26 14.47 33.02
C ILE A 203 5.30 13.36 33.49
N GLY A 204 5.62 12.08 33.27
CA GLY A 204 4.79 10.95 33.68
C GLY A 204 4.63 10.80 35.19
N VAL A 205 5.66 11.16 35.96
CA VAL A 205 5.63 11.13 37.44
C VAL A 205 4.88 12.33 38.03
N THR A 206 4.75 13.42 37.28
CA THR A 206 4.14 14.67 37.77
C THR A 206 2.68 14.49 38.23
N PRO A 207 1.78 13.81 37.48
CA PRO A 207 0.43 13.51 37.97
C PRO A 207 0.41 12.67 39.24
N VAL A 208 1.31 11.68 39.35
CA VAL A 208 1.40 10.81 40.53
C VAL A 208 1.75 11.63 41.77
N LEU A 209 2.77 12.48 41.66
CA LEU A 209 3.16 13.38 42.74
C LEU A 209 2.05 14.36 43.09
N PHE A 210 1.36 14.92 42.09
CA PHE A 210 0.22 15.82 42.32
C PHE A 210 -0.87 15.16 43.17
N TYR A 211 -1.30 13.94 42.82
CA TYR A 211 -2.34 13.23 43.58
C TYR A 211 -1.89 12.81 44.98
N LEU A 212 -0.61 12.44 45.15
CA LEU A 212 -0.06 12.12 46.48
C LEU A 212 -0.02 13.37 47.38
N LEU A 213 0.42 14.51 46.83
CA LEU A 213 0.42 15.78 47.53
C LEU A 213 -1.01 16.23 47.85
N ALA A 214 -1.93 16.15 46.89
CA ALA A 214 -3.33 16.47 47.10
C ALA A 214 -3.95 15.62 48.21
N LYS A 215 -3.67 14.30 48.25
CA LYS A 215 -4.14 13.41 49.32
C LYS A 215 -3.59 13.80 50.70
N ASN A 216 -2.32 14.19 50.79
CA ASN A 216 -1.68 14.49 52.07
C ASN A 216 -1.96 15.91 52.58
N ILE A 217 -2.19 16.86 51.67
CA ILE A 217 -2.44 18.29 51.99
C ILE A 217 -3.94 18.59 52.10
N SER A 218 -4.81 17.82 51.42
CA SER A 218 -6.26 18.03 51.53
C SER A 218 -6.72 17.80 52.97
N ILE A 219 -7.03 18.91 53.64
CA ILE A 219 -7.86 18.89 54.83
C ILE A 219 -9.24 18.49 54.33
N ILE A 220 -9.67 17.27 54.65
CA ILE A 220 -11.05 16.85 54.45
C ILE A 220 -11.84 17.67 55.47
N GLU A 221 -12.30 18.86 55.07
CA GLU A 221 -13.37 19.50 55.81
C GLU A 221 -14.58 18.62 55.64
N ASP A 222 -15.02 18.00 56.75
CA ASP A 222 -16.34 17.39 56.84
C ASP A 222 -17.37 18.51 56.69
N VAL A 223 -17.62 18.94 55.45
CA VAL A 223 -18.73 19.82 55.14
C VAL A 223 -19.97 18.99 55.47
N LYS A 224 -20.51 19.22 56.68
CA LYS A 224 -21.74 18.61 57.15
C LYS A 224 -22.80 18.94 56.12
N ILE A 225 -23.14 17.95 55.28
CA ILE A 225 -24.21 18.11 54.30
C ILE A 225 -25.47 18.40 55.12
N VAL A 226 -25.95 19.65 55.07
CA VAL A 226 -27.16 20.05 55.76
C VAL A 226 -28.30 19.26 55.14
N ARG A 227 -28.74 18.18 55.81
CA ARG A 227 -29.97 17.49 55.41
C ARG A 227 -31.14 18.44 55.69
N PRO A 228 -31.98 18.78 54.71
CA PRO A 228 -33.16 19.59 54.97
C PRO A 228 -34.06 18.86 55.97
N LYS A 229 -34.46 19.52 57.06
CA LYS A 229 -35.45 18.99 58.01
C LYS A 229 -36.77 18.83 57.28
N ARG A 230 -37.21 17.58 57.08
CA ARG A 230 -38.59 17.31 56.63
C ARG A 230 -39.54 17.79 57.73
N LYS A 231 -40.49 18.67 57.39
CA LYS A 231 -41.61 19.01 58.27
C LYS A 231 -42.45 17.75 58.45
N PHE A 232 -42.64 17.32 59.69
CA PHE A 232 -43.54 16.23 60.04
C PHE A 232 -44.97 16.78 60.05
N THR A 233 -45.82 16.30 59.14
CA THR A 233 -47.27 16.56 59.17
C THR A 233 -47.93 15.35 59.81
N PRO A 234 -48.62 15.48 60.96
CA PRO A 234 -49.31 14.35 61.57
C PRO A 234 -50.52 13.96 60.72
N ALA A 235 -50.62 12.67 60.40
CA ALA A 235 -51.76 12.11 59.70
C ALA A 235 -52.99 12.10 60.63
N VAL A 236 -54.06 12.78 60.21
CA VAL A 236 -55.37 12.71 60.85
C VAL A 236 -55.99 11.36 60.53
N SER A 237 -56.20 10.53 61.54
CA SER A 237 -56.94 9.28 61.45
C SER A 237 -58.43 9.56 61.60
N THR A 238 -59.18 9.51 60.50
CA THR A 238 -60.64 9.41 60.55
C THR A 238 -61.03 7.99 60.16
N ILE A 239 -61.37 7.19 61.17
CA ILE A 239 -62.09 5.92 61.01
C ILE A 239 -63.57 6.27 60.83
N GLN A 240 -64.19 5.84 59.74
CA GLN A 240 -65.66 5.73 59.63
C GLN A 240 -66.04 4.25 59.44
N PRO A 241 -67.08 3.76 60.15
CA PRO A 241 -67.50 2.36 60.04
C PRO A 241 -68.50 2.14 58.90
N LEU A 242 -68.54 0.88 58.45
CA LEU A 242 -69.49 0.30 57.50
C LEU A 242 -70.96 0.57 57.86
N LYS A 243 -71.79 0.73 56.82
CA LYS A 243 -73.21 0.39 56.84
C LYS A 243 -73.56 -0.40 55.58
N GLU A 244 -74.41 -1.40 55.82
CA GLU A 244 -75.03 -2.39 54.91
C GLU A 244 -75.74 -1.79 53.70
#